data_AF-A0A8R7RFK6-F1
#
_entry.id   AF-A0A8R7RFK6-F1
#
_cell.length_a   1.000
_cell.length_b   1.000
_cell.length_c   1.000
_cell.angle_alpha   90.00
_cell.angle_beta   90.00
_cell.angle_gamma   90.00
#
_symmetry.space_group_name_H-M   'P 1'
#
loop_
_entity.id
_entity.type
_entity.pdbx_description
1 polymer ?
#
loop_
_entity_poly.entity_id
_entity_poly.type
_entity_poly.pdbx_seq_one_letter_code
_entity_poly.pdbx_strand_id
1 'polypeptide(L)'
;MPRPGTKLPSTARFACPPDAAPHSAARLLPGSCSGSTDCGGPAMTVVMGRRRCAHWMLLLFCCLLLTSPSHGRRHHRPADAFVGAYGINYGRIANNLPSTDKVVELLRKSKIRNVKIYNEDHTVLDAFKGTGLNLVIAVHNGLLNAFAANESVAIDWLNENVQPYISQTRIVGITVGNEVLGGDPSLAAPLVGAVKNMYDGLKKLHLDDKIELFTPHSEAVFATSYPPSACVFKEEVMVYMKPLLDLFSRIGSPFYVNAYPFLAYLTDPGQIDINYALFQPNPGVVDPNTSLHYDNMFDAQIDAAYAALQAAGYNDMEVRVAETGWASSGDQNQAGASVANARTYNYNLRKRLFLRKGTPLKPKIPVKAYIFALFNENLKNGDPTEKHYGLFNPDGRISYDIGYSGLLPSSAPASLLSVKEMRAWGWIAHYLAAVILSIFFF
;
A
#
# COMPACT_ATOMS: atom_id res chain seq x y z
N MET A 1 -1.04 -29.11 -37.40
CA MET A 1 -1.27 -28.55 -38.75
C MET A 1 -1.75 -27.11 -38.61
N PRO A 2 -1.09 -26.12 -39.22
CA PRO A 2 -1.77 -24.86 -39.52
C PRO A 2 -1.55 -24.39 -40.96
N ARG A 3 -2.57 -23.74 -41.54
CA ARG A 3 -2.48 -22.91 -42.76
C ARG A 3 -3.71 -21.96 -42.83
N PRO A 4 -3.65 -20.85 -43.59
CA PRO A 4 -3.57 -19.52 -42.97
C PRO A 4 -4.50 -18.44 -43.58
N GLY A 5 -4.57 -17.30 -42.89
CA GLY A 5 -4.46 -15.97 -43.51
C GLY A 5 -5.76 -15.23 -43.86
N THR A 6 -5.85 -13.98 -43.39
CA THR A 6 -6.46 -12.86 -44.14
C THR A 6 -5.93 -11.51 -43.63
N LYS A 7 -5.93 -10.55 -44.55
CA LYS A 7 -5.12 -9.31 -44.61
C LYS A 7 -5.80 -8.11 -43.92
N LEU A 8 -4.96 -7.18 -43.49
CA LEU A 8 -5.26 -5.77 -43.19
C LEU A 8 -5.73 -4.98 -44.44
N PRO A 9 -6.43 -3.86 -44.24
CA PRO A 9 -6.29 -2.70 -45.09
C PRO A 9 -5.74 -1.48 -44.34
N SER A 10 -4.96 -0.70 -45.08
CA SER A 10 -4.31 0.55 -44.69
C SER A 10 -5.21 1.78 -44.91
N THR A 11 -4.75 2.88 -44.30
CA THR A 11 -4.97 4.31 -44.67
C THR A 11 -6.32 4.96 -44.32
N ALA A 12 -6.29 5.81 -43.29
CA ALA A 12 -7.02 7.08 -43.27
C ALA A 12 -6.09 8.16 -42.69
N ARG A 13 -5.68 9.11 -43.54
CA ARG A 13 -5.03 10.36 -43.15
C ARG A 13 -6.10 11.32 -42.64
N PHE A 14 -5.89 11.94 -41.49
CA PHE A 14 -6.62 13.15 -41.12
C PHE A 14 -5.64 14.31 -40.96
N ALA A 15 -5.87 15.34 -41.79
CA ALA A 15 -5.14 16.58 -41.84
C ALA A 15 -5.69 17.57 -40.78
N CYS A 16 -4.80 18.42 -40.27
CA CYS A 16 -5.14 19.61 -39.48
C CYS A 16 -5.78 20.68 -40.39
N PRO A 17 -6.71 21.51 -39.86
CA PRO A 17 -7.00 22.83 -40.41
C PRO A 17 -6.18 23.95 -39.71
N PRO A 18 -5.84 25.05 -40.42
CA PRO A 18 -5.08 26.18 -39.88
C PRO A 18 -5.93 27.35 -39.37
N ASP A 19 -5.34 28.09 -38.43
CA ASP A 19 -5.41 29.52 -38.05
C ASP A 19 -6.64 30.39 -38.38
N ALA A 20 -7.13 31.14 -37.37
CA ALA A 20 -7.05 32.62 -37.33
C ALA A 20 -7.77 33.29 -36.12
N ALA A 21 -6.95 34.00 -35.33
CA ALA A 21 -7.12 35.36 -34.77
C ALA A 21 -8.12 35.73 -33.63
N PRO A 22 -7.78 36.75 -32.81
CA PRO A 22 -8.37 37.00 -31.49
C PRO A 22 -9.28 38.25 -31.43
N HIS A 23 -10.31 38.22 -30.57
CA HIS A 23 -11.11 39.41 -30.25
C HIS A 23 -11.11 39.74 -28.75
N SER A 24 -10.40 40.83 -28.44
CA SER A 24 -10.80 42.00 -27.64
C SER A 24 -11.57 41.84 -26.31
N ALA A 25 -10.84 42.11 -25.23
CA ALA A 25 -11.09 43.09 -24.17
C ALA A 25 -12.52 43.32 -23.64
N ALA A 26 -12.72 43.00 -22.35
CA ALA A 26 -13.70 43.64 -21.48
C ALA A 26 -12.98 44.37 -20.33
N ARG A 27 -13.07 45.71 -20.35
CA ARG A 27 -12.75 46.61 -19.23
C ARG A 27 -13.80 46.45 -18.14
N LEU A 28 -13.37 46.38 -16.88
CA LEU A 28 -14.20 46.71 -15.72
C LEU A 28 -13.55 47.88 -14.98
N LEU A 29 -14.27 49.00 -14.95
CA LEU A 29 -14.00 50.17 -14.11
C LEU A 29 -14.57 49.91 -12.71
N PRO A 30 -13.91 50.29 -11.61
CA PRO A 30 -14.57 50.41 -10.31
C PRO A 30 -15.15 51.83 -10.15
N GLY A 31 -16.47 51.89 -9.98
CA GLY A 31 -17.20 53.08 -9.57
C GLY A 31 -16.97 53.37 -8.08
N SER A 32 -16.65 54.63 -7.81
CA SER A 32 -16.55 55.27 -6.50
C SER A 32 -17.92 55.44 -5.84
N CYS A 33 -18.02 55.15 -4.54
CA CYS A 33 -19.05 55.71 -3.67
C CYS A 33 -18.38 56.67 -2.67
N SER A 34 -18.80 57.93 -2.75
CA SER A 34 -18.59 59.02 -1.80
C SER A 34 -19.60 58.92 -0.65
N GLY A 35 -19.21 59.35 0.55
CA GLY A 35 -20.13 59.44 1.68
C GLY A 35 -19.44 59.65 3.03
N SER A 36 -18.98 60.87 3.26
CA SER A 36 -18.49 61.40 4.53
C SER A 36 -19.59 61.52 5.58
N THR A 37 -19.27 61.26 6.86
CA THR A 37 -19.65 62.17 7.95
C THR A 37 -18.73 62.01 9.15
N ASP A 38 -18.39 63.17 9.68
CA ASP A 38 -17.30 63.54 10.56
C ASP A 38 -17.79 63.53 12.03
N CYS A 39 -16.88 63.27 12.97
CA CYS A 39 -17.03 63.67 14.38
C CYS A 39 -15.63 63.67 15.01
N GLY A 40 -15.01 64.85 15.02
CA GLY A 40 -13.71 65.11 15.63
C GLY A 40 -13.76 65.38 17.15
N GLY A 41 -12.62 65.13 17.79
CA GLY A 41 -12.24 65.62 19.12
C GLY A 41 -11.16 64.75 19.78
N PRO A 42 -10.32 65.32 20.66
CA PRO A 42 -9.14 66.15 20.38
C PRO A 42 -7.83 65.33 20.39
N ALA A 43 -6.81 65.83 19.70
CA ALA A 43 -5.46 65.25 19.71
C ALA A 43 -4.75 65.51 21.05
N MET A 44 -4.56 64.47 21.85
CA MET A 44 -3.63 64.46 22.98
C MET A 44 -2.32 63.81 22.53
N THR A 45 -1.24 64.60 22.45
CA THR A 45 0.10 64.09 22.16
C THR A 45 0.65 63.37 23.38
N VAL A 46 0.55 62.03 23.41
CA VAL A 46 1.23 61.20 24.42
C VAL A 46 2.59 60.78 23.88
N VAL A 47 3.64 61.38 24.40
CA VAL A 47 5.02 60.89 24.25
C VAL A 47 5.15 59.62 25.08
N MET A 48 5.12 58.45 24.42
CA MET A 48 5.27 57.16 25.08
C MET A 48 6.68 56.60 24.86
N GLY A 49 7.38 56.35 25.96
CA GLY A 49 8.75 55.86 25.99
C GLY A 49 8.94 54.50 25.31
N ARG A 50 10.07 54.38 24.61
CA ARG A 50 10.51 53.30 23.69
C ARG A 50 10.60 51.86 24.26
N ARG A 51 10.00 51.54 25.42
CA ARG A 51 10.13 50.22 26.07
C ARG A 51 8.82 49.50 26.41
N ARG A 52 7.64 50.02 26.01
CA ARG A 52 6.34 49.36 26.29
C ARG A 52 5.47 49.01 25.07
N CYS A 53 5.93 49.24 23.84
CA CYS A 53 5.21 48.81 22.62
C CYS A 53 5.39 47.33 22.26
N ALA A 54 6.47 46.69 22.72
CA ALA A 54 6.78 45.31 22.35
C ALA A 54 5.85 44.27 23.01
N HIS A 55 5.34 44.54 24.22
CA HIS A 55 4.47 43.60 24.93
C HIS A 55 3.01 43.62 24.43
N TRP A 56 2.50 44.78 24.00
CA TRP A 56 1.13 44.89 23.50
C TRP A 56 0.98 44.42 22.05
N MET A 57 2.02 44.58 21.21
CA MET A 57 2.02 43.98 19.87
C MET A 57 2.15 42.45 19.91
N LEU A 58 2.84 41.87 20.90
CA LEU A 58 2.94 40.41 21.05
C LEU A 58 1.61 39.77 21.47
N LEU A 59 0.84 40.45 22.33
CA LEU A 59 -0.48 39.99 22.78
C LEU A 59 -1.55 40.08 21.67
N LEU A 60 -1.52 41.12 20.82
CA LEU A 60 -2.39 41.22 19.65
C LEU A 60 -2.04 40.20 18.55
N PHE A 61 -0.76 39.87 18.37
CA PHE A 61 -0.32 38.79 17.48
C PHE A 61 -0.71 37.40 18.02
N CYS A 62 -0.66 37.19 19.33
CA CYS A 62 -1.12 35.94 19.97
C CYS A 62 -2.65 35.75 19.90
N CYS A 63 -3.44 36.82 19.96
CA CYS A 63 -4.90 36.71 19.84
C CYS A 63 -5.38 36.51 18.39
N LEU A 64 -4.66 37.04 17.38
CA LEU A 64 -4.96 36.79 15.95
C LEU A 64 -4.57 35.39 15.48
N LEU A 65 -3.68 34.69 16.20
CA LEU A 65 -3.34 33.29 15.95
C LEU A 65 -4.35 32.29 16.54
N LEU A 66 -5.34 32.74 17.31
CA LEU A 66 -6.34 31.88 17.96
C LEU A 66 -7.74 31.91 17.32
N THR A 67 -7.96 32.70 16.25
CA THR A 67 -9.26 32.75 15.56
C THR A 67 -9.16 32.75 14.04
N SER A 68 -8.13 32.12 13.48
CA SER A 68 -8.23 31.68 12.08
C SER A 68 -8.99 30.35 12.07
N PRO A 69 -10.23 30.27 11.56
CA PRO A 69 -10.78 28.97 11.20
C PRO A 69 -9.93 28.49 10.04
N SER A 70 -8.86 27.78 10.35
CA SER A 70 -8.22 26.90 9.40
C SER A 70 -9.33 25.98 8.90
N HIS A 71 -9.90 26.29 7.74
CA HIS A 71 -10.51 25.32 6.86
C HIS A 71 -9.40 24.38 6.34
N GLY A 72 -8.62 23.81 7.25
CA GLY A 72 -7.96 22.55 6.99
C GLY A 72 -9.10 21.55 6.93
N ARG A 73 -9.35 21.00 5.74
CA ARG A 73 -10.05 19.73 5.63
C ARG A 73 -9.36 18.79 6.61
N ARG A 74 -9.98 18.53 7.76
CA ARG A 74 -9.63 17.37 8.57
C ARG A 74 -9.93 16.19 7.67
N HIS A 75 -8.92 15.71 6.96
CA HIS A 75 -8.99 14.38 6.40
C HIS A 75 -9.20 13.46 7.60
N HIS A 76 -10.43 12.96 7.73
CA HIS A 76 -10.74 11.84 8.62
C HIS A 76 -9.86 10.69 8.15
N ARG A 77 -8.67 10.56 8.73
CA ARG A 77 -7.86 9.36 8.56
C ARG A 77 -8.40 8.34 9.55
N PRO A 78 -8.86 7.16 9.10
CA PRO A 78 -9.10 6.05 9.99
C PRO A 78 -7.89 5.86 10.92
N ALA A 79 -8.14 5.59 12.21
CA ALA A 79 -7.07 5.37 13.20
C ALA A 79 -6.00 4.40 12.66
N ASP A 80 -4.70 4.68 12.92
CA ASP A 80 -3.51 4.00 12.35
C ASP A 80 -3.74 2.49 12.02
N ALA A 81 -4.23 2.23 10.80
CA ALA A 81 -4.64 0.90 10.36
C ALA A 81 -3.44 -0.03 10.11
N PHE A 82 -2.23 0.52 10.12
CA PHE A 82 -1.00 -0.20 9.80
C PHE A 82 0.12 0.21 10.76
N VAL A 83 0.58 -0.71 11.61
CA VAL A 83 1.70 -0.47 12.53
C VAL A 83 3.02 -0.77 11.83
N GLY A 84 3.86 0.25 11.68
CA GLY A 84 5.15 0.11 10.98
C GLY A 84 4.95 -0.01 9.46
N ALA A 85 5.60 -1.00 8.84
CA ALA A 85 5.64 -1.17 7.39
C ALA A 85 5.49 -2.63 6.91
N TYR A 86 5.45 -3.58 7.85
CA TYR A 86 5.40 -5.02 7.55
C TYR A 86 4.09 -5.64 8.03
N GLY A 87 3.37 -6.28 7.13
CA GLY A 87 2.21 -7.12 7.41
C GLY A 87 2.36 -8.50 6.75
N ILE A 88 1.46 -9.43 7.07
CA ILE A 88 1.46 -10.77 6.47
C ILE A 88 0.05 -11.16 6.04
N ASN A 89 -0.05 -11.82 4.88
CA ASN A 89 -1.26 -12.49 4.43
C ASN A 89 -1.36 -13.86 5.09
N TYR A 90 -2.42 -14.08 5.87
CA TYR A 90 -2.74 -15.38 6.47
C TYR A 90 -3.75 -16.11 5.57
N GLY A 91 -3.24 -16.65 4.47
CA GLY A 91 -3.96 -17.57 3.59
C GLY A 91 -4.22 -18.91 4.28
N ARG A 92 -5.37 -19.51 3.97
CA ARG A 92 -5.89 -20.73 4.61
C ARG A 92 -6.47 -21.73 3.61
N ILE A 93 -6.10 -21.65 2.34
CA ILE A 93 -6.46 -22.64 1.32
C ILE A 93 -5.57 -23.89 1.49
N ALA A 94 -5.76 -24.57 2.62
CA ALA A 94 -4.98 -25.74 3.04
C ALA A 94 -5.74 -26.57 4.07
N ASN A 95 -5.36 -27.85 4.21
CA ASN A 95 -5.99 -28.78 5.17
C ASN A 95 -5.04 -29.28 6.27
N ASN A 96 -3.86 -28.68 6.40
CA ASN A 96 -2.79 -29.15 7.29
C ASN A 96 -2.13 -28.02 8.10
N LEU A 97 -2.81 -26.87 8.24
CA LEU A 97 -2.29 -25.72 8.99
C LEU A 97 -2.46 -25.89 10.51
N PRO A 98 -1.67 -25.17 11.33
CA PRO A 98 -1.85 -25.15 12.77
C PRO A 98 -3.19 -24.53 13.17
N SER A 99 -3.66 -24.82 14.39
CA SER A 99 -4.81 -24.13 14.98
C SER A 99 -4.60 -22.60 15.04
N THR A 100 -5.67 -21.83 14.96
CA THR A 100 -5.62 -20.36 14.94
C THR A 100 -4.90 -19.75 16.16
N ASP A 101 -5.05 -20.32 17.35
CA ASP A 101 -4.30 -19.91 18.56
C ASP A 101 -2.78 -20.07 18.41
N LYS A 102 -2.35 -21.16 17.80
CA LYS A 102 -0.93 -21.41 17.49
C LYS A 102 -0.40 -20.46 16.42
N VAL A 103 -1.25 -20.08 15.48
CA VAL A 103 -0.91 -19.04 14.50
C VAL A 103 -0.74 -17.68 15.17
N VAL A 104 -1.61 -17.31 16.11
CA VAL A 104 -1.46 -16.08 16.92
C VAL A 104 -0.16 -16.10 17.74
N GLU A 105 0.17 -17.23 18.37
CA GLU A 105 1.45 -17.43 19.07
C GLU A 105 2.63 -17.16 18.14
N LEU A 106 2.60 -17.75 16.93
CA LEU A 106 3.64 -17.60 15.91
C LEU A 106 3.80 -16.14 15.46
N LEU A 107 2.68 -15.44 15.20
CA LEU A 107 2.66 -14.05 14.78
C LEU A 107 3.28 -13.13 15.85
N ARG A 108 2.91 -13.33 17.12
CA ARG A 108 3.47 -12.58 18.26
C ARG A 108 4.96 -12.86 18.43
N LYS A 109 5.38 -14.12 18.37
CA LYS A 109 6.80 -14.53 18.44
C LYS A 109 7.62 -13.90 17.31
N SER A 110 7.04 -13.84 16.12
CA SER A 110 7.65 -13.22 14.93
C SER A 110 7.56 -11.69 14.92
N LYS A 111 6.92 -11.08 15.93
CA LYS A 111 6.67 -9.63 16.06
C LYS A 111 5.93 -9.04 14.85
N ILE A 112 5.11 -9.85 14.17
CA ILE A 112 4.26 -9.41 13.07
C ILE A 112 2.98 -8.84 13.68
N ARG A 113 2.65 -7.58 13.35
CA ARG A 113 1.55 -6.84 13.96
C ARG A 113 0.33 -6.67 13.06
N ASN A 114 0.52 -6.69 11.74
CA ASN A 114 -0.55 -6.49 10.76
C ASN A 114 -0.79 -7.80 10.02
N VAL A 115 -2.04 -8.27 10.03
CA VAL A 115 -2.45 -9.53 9.43
C VAL A 115 -3.64 -9.27 8.52
N LYS A 116 -3.62 -9.81 7.30
CA LYS A 116 -4.76 -9.82 6.38
C LYS A 116 -5.25 -11.26 6.20
N ILE A 117 -6.55 -11.48 6.35
CA ILE A 117 -7.22 -12.76 6.07
C ILE A 117 -8.20 -12.61 4.90
N TYR A 118 -8.50 -13.72 4.23
CA TYR A 118 -9.26 -13.72 2.96
C TYR A 118 -10.74 -14.09 3.12
N ASN A 119 -11.21 -14.22 4.37
CA ASN A 119 -12.60 -14.55 4.71
C ASN A 119 -12.94 -14.08 6.13
N GLU A 120 -14.21 -14.22 6.48
CA GLU A 120 -14.84 -13.91 7.75
C GLU A 120 -14.85 -15.10 8.74
N ASP A 121 -13.86 -15.99 8.71
CA ASP A 121 -13.88 -17.17 9.60
C ASP A 121 -13.81 -16.77 11.09
N HIS A 122 -14.91 -17.01 11.80
CA HIS A 122 -15.08 -16.67 13.22
C HIS A 122 -14.05 -17.34 14.14
N THR A 123 -13.52 -18.53 13.78
CA THR A 123 -12.46 -19.19 14.54
C THR A 123 -11.15 -18.39 14.53
N VAL A 124 -10.92 -17.60 13.47
CA VAL A 124 -9.80 -16.66 13.41
C VAL A 124 -10.13 -15.39 14.19
N LEU A 125 -11.33 -14.85 14.02
CA LEU A 125 -11.75 -13.63 14.72
C LEU A 125 -11.72 -13.80 16.24
N ASP A 126 -12.13 -14.98 16.73
CA ASP A 126 -12.07 -15.38 18.14
C ASP A 126 -10.63 -15.49 18.64
N ALA A 127 -9.77 -16.21 17.92
CA ALA A 127 -8.37 -16.36 18.32
C ALA A 127 -7.61 -15.02 18.39
N PHE A 128 -8.05 -14.03 17.61
CA PHE A 128 -7.44 -12.69 17.62
C PHE A 128 -7.93 -11.78 18.75
N LYS A 129 -8.96 -12.17 19.53
CA LYS A 129 -9.46 -11.40 20.69
C LYS A 129 -8.34 -11.15 21.71
N GLY A 130 -8.19 -9.90 22.15
CA GLY A 130 -7.22 -9.49 23.17
C GLY A 130 -5.74 -9.61 22.76
N THR A 131 -5.43 -9.99 21.51
CA THR A 131 -4.04 -10.20 21.06
C THR A 131 -3.29 -8.90 20.80
N GLY A 132 -4.03 -7.82 20.49
CA GLY A 132 -3.48 -6.55 20.05
C GLY A 132 -2.90 -6.56 18.62
N LEU A 133 -3.09 -7.64 17.86
CA LEU A 133 -2.72 -7.71 16.44
C LEU A 133 -3.78 -6.99 15.59
N ASN A 134 -3.33 -6.15 14.66
CA ASN A 134 -4.17 -5.52 13.67
C ASN A 134 -4.63 -6.56 12.64
N LEU A 135 -5.93 -6.64 12.40
CA LEU A 135 -6.54 -7.59 11.47
C LEU A 135 -7.31 -6.86 10.36
N VAL A 136 -7.05 -7.25 9.12
CA VAL A 136 -7.83 -6.89 7.93
C VAL A 136 -8.61 -8.11 7.48
N ILE A 137 -9.91 -7.94 7.22
CA ILE A 137 -10.82 -9.00 6.78
C ILE A 137 -11.22 -8.76 5.32
N ALA A 138 -11.06 -9.74 4.44
CA ALA A 138 -11.52 -9.64 3.06
C ALA A 138 -12.94 -10.18 2.88
N VAL A 139 -13.76 -9.44 2.15
CA VAL A 139 -15.02 -9.90 1.56
C VAL A 139 -14.68 -10.64 0.26
N HIS A 140 -15.11 -11.90 0.18
CA HIS A 140 -14.84 -12.75 -0.98
C HIS A 140 -15.52 -12.24 -2.26
N ASN A 141 -14.88 -12.45 -3.42
CA ASN A 141 -15.39 -12.02 -4.74
C ASN A 141 -16.82 -12.55 -5.03
N GLY A 142 -17.14 -13.73 -4.51
CA GLY A 142 -18.47 -14.35 -4.65
C GLY A 142 -19.63 -13.57 -4.00
N LEU A 143 -19.34 -12.67 -3.05
CA LEU A 143 -20.36 -11.86 -2.37
C LEU A 143 -20.64 -10.52 -3.07
N LEU A 144 -19.84 -10.14 -4.06
CA LEU A 144 -19.91 -8.80 -4.69
C LEU A 144 -21.27 -8.54 -5.34
N ASN A 145 -21.85 -9.53 -6.03
CA ASN A 145 -23.17 -9.39 -6.64
C ASN A 145 -24.26 -9.12 -5.59
N ALA A 146 -24.26 -9.87 -4.48
CA ALA A 146 -25.24 -9.71 -3.42
C ALA A 146 -25.09 -8.35 -2.71
N PHE A 147 -23.85 -7.95 -2.42
CA PHE A 147 -23.56 -6.67 -1.76
C PHE A 147 -23.91 -5.48 -2.65
N ALA A 148 -23.64 -5.57 -3.96
CA ALA A 148 -23.99 -4.53 -4.91
C ALA A 148 -25.51 -4.38 -5.07
N ALA A 149 -26.23 -5.50 -5.11
CA ALA A 149 -27.67 -5.50 -5.31
C ALA A 149 -28.45 -4.98 -4.10
N ASN A 150 -27.96 -5.19 -2.88
CA ASN A 150 -28.70 -4.85 -1.67
C ASN A 150 -27.78 -4.42 -0.52
N GLU A 151 -27.92 -3.16 -0.09
CA GLU A 151 -27.15 -2.58 1.00
C GLU A 151 -27.34 -3.33 2.34
N SER A 152 -28.53 -3.87 2.60
CA SER A 152 -28.80 -4.61 3.84
C SER A 152 -27.89 -5.84 3.98
N VAL A 153 -27.50 -6.48 2.88
CA VAL A 153 -26.57 -7.63 2.92
C VAL A 153 -25.19 -7.22 3.43
N ALA A 154 -24.70 -6.03 3.05
CA ALA A 154 -23.43 -5.51 3.56
C ALA A 154 -23.53 -5.14 5.05
N ILE A 155 -24.67 -4.58 5.48
CA ILE A 155 -24.93 -4.24 6.89
C ILE A 155 -25.03 -5.51 7.74
N ASP A 156 -25.74 -6.53 7.27
CA ASP A 156 -25.87 -7.81 7.96
C ASP A 156 -24.49 -8.49 8.10
N TRP A 157 -23.69 -8.47 7.04
CA TRP A 157 -22.31 -8.97 7.10
C TRP A 157 -21.47 -8.21 8.14
N LEU A 158 -21.61 -6.88 8.26
CA LEU A 158 -20.92 -6.09 9.30
C LEU A 158 -21.42 -6.43 10.71
N ASN A 159 -22.72 -6.63 10.88
CA ASN A 159 -23.34 -7.00 12.15
C ASN A 159 -22.93 -8.41 12.61
N GLU A 160 -22.70 -9.32 11.67
CA GLU A 160 -22.28 -10.69 11.95
C GLU A 160 -20.77 -10.81 12.17
N ASN A 161 -19.96 -10.13 11.33
CA ASN A 161 -18.53 -10.39 11.23
C ASN A 161 -17.64 -9.30 11.86
N VAL A 162 -18.19 -8.13 12.20
CA VAL A 162 -17.39 -7.00 12.70
C VAL A 162 -17.90 -6.52 14.05
N GLN A 163 -19.18 -6.15 14.18
CA GLN A 163 -19.77 -5.62 15.41
C GLN A 163 -19.50 -6.49 16.66
N PRO A 164 -19.63 -7.83 16.62
CA PRO A 164 -19.41 -8.66 17.80
C PRO A 164 -17.94 -8.72 18.24
N TYR A 165 -17.01 -8.37 17.36
CA TYR A 165 -15.58 -8.56 17.55
C TYR A 165 -14.81 -7.27 17.80
N ILE A 166 -15.26 -6.13 17.25
CA ILE A 166 -14.51 -4.87 17.19
C ILE A 166 -14.06 -4.31 18.56
N SER A 167 -14.71 -4.71 19.65
CA SER A 167 -14.34 -4.32 21.03
C SER A 167 -13.14 -5.09 21.59
N GLN A 168 -12.87 -6.30 21.09
CA GLN A 168 -11.84 -7.21 21.62
C GLN A 168 -10.79 -7.58 20.57
N THR A 169 -11.17 -7.59 19.30
CA THR A 169 -10.33 -7.87 18.15
C THR A 169 -10.06 -6.55 17.43
N ARG A 170 -8.79 -6.23 17.16
CA ARG A 170 -8.42 -5.00 16.45
C ARG A 170 -8.63 -5.17 14.94
N ILE A 171 -9.89 -5.23 14.53
CA ILE A 171 -10.27 -5.15 13.11
C ILE A 171 -10.02 -3.70 12.67
N VAL A 172 -9.02 -3.51 11.81
CA VAL A 172 -8.57 -2.18 11.37
C VAL A 172 -8.86 -1.89 9.90
N GLY A 173 -9.25 -2.91 9.14
CA GLY A 173 -9.60 -2.72 7.74
C GLY A 173 -10.47 -3.83 7.18
N ILE A 174 -11.19 -3.50 6.12
CA ILE A 174 -11.98 -4.42 5.31
C ILE A 174 -11.55 -4.26 3.86
N THR A 175 -11.27 -5.38 3.20
CA THR A 175 -11.09 -5.39 1.74
C THR A 175 -12.36 -5.86 1.08
N VAL A 176 -12.83 -5.18 0.04
CA VAL A 176 -13.99 -5.65 -0.75
C VAL A 176 -13.48 -6.23 -2.05
N GLY A 177 -13.54 -7.55 -2.17
CA GLY A 177 -12.94 -8.30 -3.26
C GLY A 177 -11.41 -8.30 -3.24
N ASN A 178 -10.84 -9.00 -4.22
CA ASN A 178 -9.40 -9.09 -4.49
C ASN A 178 -9.17 -9.25 -6.01
N GLU A 179 -8.37 -8.35 -6.59
CA GLU A 179 -7.94 -8.37 -8.01
C GLU A 179 -9.08 -8.35 -9.05
N VAL A 180 -10.28 -7.94 -8.66
CA VAL A 180 -11.50 -8.06 -9.47
C VAL A 180 -11.38 -7.37 -10.83
N LEU A 181 -10.87 -6.13 -10.87
CA LEU A 181 -10.76 -5.35 -12.12
C LEU A 181 -9.68 -5.85 -13.09
N GLY A 182 -8.75 -6.68 -12.60
CA GLY A 182 -7.77 -7.37 -13.43
C GLY A 182 -8.11 -8.85 -13.69
N GLY A 183 -9.27 -9.31 -13.18
CA GLY A 183 -9.71 -10.69 -13.20
C GLY A 183 -11.02 -10.87 -13.97
N ASP A 184 -12.05 -11.36 -13.29
CA ASP A 184 -13.37 -11.64 -13.89
C ASP A 184 -14.12 -10.33 -14.24
N PRO A 185 -14.31 -10.00 -15.54
CA PRO A 185 -14.99 -8.79 -15.95
C PRO A 185 -16.45 -8.71 -15.49
N SER A 186 -17.11 -9.85 -15.24
CA SER A 186 -18.50 -9.88 -14.78
C SER A 186 -18.67 -9.28 -13.38
N LEU A 187 -17.60 -9.21 -12.59
CA LEU A 187 -17.58 -8.67 -11.24
C LEU A 187 -17.13 -7.20 -11.17
N ALA A 188 -16.73 -6.60 -12.29
CA ALA A 188 -16.22 -5.22 -12.31
C ALA A 188 -17.28 -4.17 -11.89
N ALA A 189 -18.49 -4.25 -12.43
CA ALA A 189 -19.60 -3.38 -12.00
C ALA A 189 -20.09 -3.72 -10.58
N PRO A 190 -20.31 -5.00 -10.21
CA PRO A 190 -20.61 -5.40 -8.83
C PRO A 190 -19.62 -4.87 -7.79
N LEU A 191 -18.31 -4.83 -8.10
CA LEU A 191 -17.32 -4.30 -7.17
C LEU A 191 -17.64 -2.86 -6.74
N VAL A 192 -17.96 -1.98 -7.69
CA VAL A 192 -18.25 -0.57 -7.40
C VAL A 192 -19.45 -0.45 -6.46
N GLY A 193 -20.53 -1.19 -6.75
CA GLY A 193 -21.72 -1.22 -5.91
C GLY A 193 -21.44 -1.80 -4.52
N ALA A 194 -20.70 -2.90 -4.44
CA ALA A 194 -20.37 -3.56 -3.19
C ALA A 194 -19.49 -2.69 -2.28
N VAL A 195 -18.46 -2.03 -2.83
CA VAL A 195 -17.60 -1.10 -2.08
C VAL A 195 -18.44 0.06 -1.53
N LYS A 196 -19.31 0.65 -2.36
CA LYS A 196 -20.19 1.73 -1.92
C LYS A 196 -21.11 1.28 -0.77
N ASN A 197 -21.80 0.14 -0.93
CA ASN A 197 -22.73 -0.35 0.08
C ASN A 197 -22.03 -0.78 1.37
N MET A 198 -20.83 -1.34 1.28
CA MET A 198 -19.98 -1.60 2.46
C MET A 198 -19.62 -0.31 3.19
N TYR A 199 -19.23 0.74 2.46
CA TYR A 199 -18.96 2.04 3.07
C TYR A 199 -20.19 2.64 3.75
N ASP A 200 -21.35 2.60 3.09
CA ASP A 200 -22.60 3.12 3.67
C ASP A 200 -22.98 2.33 4.94
N GLY A 201 -22.76 1.01 4.97
CA GLY A 201 -22.91 0.18 6.15
C GLY A 201 -21.96 0.57 7.29
N LEU A 202 -20.67 0.79 6.99
CA LEU A 202 -19.70 1.27 7.98
C LEU A 202 -20.13 2.61 8.58
N LYS A 203 -20.63 3.54 7.76
CA LYS A 203 -21.15 4.83 8.24
C LYS A 203 -22.36 4.69 9.15
N LYS A 204 -23.34 3.85 8.75
CA LYS A 204 -24.56 3.60 9.54
C LYS A 204 -24.24 2.99 10.91
N LEU A 205 -23.17 2.20 10.97
CA LEU A 205 -22.69 1.57 12.20
C LEU A 205 -21.65 2.39 12.97
N HIS A 206 -21.30 3.60 12.50
CA HIS A 206 -20.28 4.47 13.09
C HIS A 206 -18.92 3.76 13.25
N LEU A 207 -18.51 3.07 12.18
CA LEU A 207 -17.25 2.35 12.06
C LEU A 207 -16.32 2.96 10.99
N ASP A 208 -16.79 3.94 10.23
CA ASP A 208 -16.05 4.58 9.13
C ASP A 208 -14.81 5.37 9.59
N ASP A 209 -14.72 5.74 10.86
CA ASP A 209 -13.55 6.36 11.49
C ASP A 209 -12.56 5.34 12.10
N LYS A 210 -12.97 4.07 12.21
CA LYS A 210 -12.20 2.99 12.86
C LYS A 210 -11.63 1.97 11.88
N ILE A 211 -12.31 1.76 10.75
CA ILE A 211 -12.02 0.67 9.81
C ILE A 211 -11.68 1.27 8.44
N GLU A 212 -10.46 1.02 7.97
CA GLU A 212 -10.02 1.37 6.61
C GLU A 212 -10.74 0.48 5.59
N LEU A 213 -11.46 1.08 4.65
CA LEU A 213 -12.10 0.35 3.54
C LEU A 213 -11.27 0.51 2.27
N PHE A 214 -10.90 -0.60 1.62
CA PHE A 214 -10.16 -0.59 0.36
C PHE A 214 -10.46 -1.80 -0.52
N THR A 215 -9.92 -1.82 -1.74
CA THR A 215 -9.96 -2.99 -2.63
C THR A 215 -8.58 -3.19 -3.28
N PRO A 216 -7.94 -4.36 -3.12
CA PRO A 216 -6.67 -4.68 -3.76
C PRO A 216 -6.80 -4.91 -5.26
N HIS A 217 -5.86 -4.38 -6.02
CA HIS A 217 -5.77 -4.56 -7.47
C HIS A 217 -4.50 -5.30 -7.87
N SER A 218 -4.57 -6.22 -8.85
CA SER A 218 -3.37 -6.69 -9.53
C SER A 218 -2.86 -5.61 -10.49
N GLU A 219 -1.60 -5.73 -10.93
CA GLU A 219 -1.04 -4.84 -11.96
C GLU A 219 -1.74 -4.97 -13.33
N ALA A 220 -2.61 -5.97 -13.51
CA ALA A 220 -3.39 -6.14 -14.74
C ALA A 220 -4.40 -5.01 -14.99
N VAL A 221 -4.62 -4.10 -14.03
CA VAL A 221 -5.40 -2.87 -14.23
C VAL A 221 -4.64 -1.80 -15.02
N PHE A 222 -3.32 -1.94 -15.19
CA PHE A 222 -2.48 -1.00 -15.92
C PHE A 222 -2.36 -1.37 -17.40
N ALA A 223 -2.35 -0.37 -18.29
CA ALA A 223 -2.16 -0.56 -19.72
C ALA A 223 -0.67 -0.67 -20.08
N THR A 224 0.17 0.06 -19.35
CA THR A 224 1.63 0.00 -19.40
C THR A 224 2.14 0.17 -17.99
N SER A 225 3.29 -0.41 -17.67
CA SER A 225 4.00 -0.24 -16.40
C SER A 225 5.50 0.01 -16.58
N TYR A 226 5.97 0.10 -17.84
CA TYR A 226 7.36 0.36 -18.18
C TYR A 226 7.49 1.47 -19.25
N PRO A 227 8.33 2.50 -19.02
CA PRO A 227 8.98 2.80 -17.74
C PRO A 227 7.94 3.19 -16.67
N PRO A 228 8.26 3.13 -15.35
CA PRO A 228 7.29 3.40 -14.29
C PRO A 228 6.50 4.70 -14.45
N SER A 229 7.16 5.79 -14.84
CA SER A 229 6.52 7.10 -15.06
C SER A 229 5.47 7.15 -16.18
N ALA A 230 5.48 6.18 -17.10
CA ALA A 230 4.52 6.11 -18.19
C ALA A 230 3.25 5.33 -17.81
N CYS A 231 3.20 4.75 -16.60
CA CYS A 231 2.12 3.88 -16.18
C CYS A 231 0.78 4.62 -16.13
N VAL A 232 -0.24 4.00 -16.75
CA VAL A 232 -1.63 4.48 -16.75
C VAL A 232 -2.57 3.29 -16.60
N PHE A 233 -3.76 3.53 -16.05
CA PHE A 233 -4.82 2.52 -16.04
C PHE A 233 -5.31 2.22 -17.45
N LYS A 234 -5.76 0.98 -17.68
CA LYS A 234 -6.50 0.60 -18.89
C LYS A 234 -7.78 1.42 -19.03
N GLU A 235 -8.06 1.89 -20.24
CA GLU A 235 -9.22 2.75 -20.51
C GLU A 235 -10.54 2.04 -20.15
N GLU A 236 -10.66 0.76 -20.51
CA GLU A 236 -11.81 -0.09 -20.20
C GLU A 236 -11.98 -0.35 -18.69
N VAL A 237 -10.91 -0.26 -17.89
CA VAL A 237 -10.96 -0.40 -16.44
C VAL A 237 -11.37 0.91 -15.77
N MET A 238 -11.07 2.06 -16.39
CA MET A 238 -11.30 3.39 -15.80
C MET A 238 -12.76 3.71 -15.52
N VAL A 239 -13.70 3.12 -16.25
CA VAL A 239 -15.15 3.25 -15.98
C VAL A 239 -15.54 2.73 -14.59
N TYR A 240 -14.79 1.75 -14.06
CA TYR A 240 -15.00 1.20 -12.72
C TYR A 240 -13.99 1.74 -11.70
N MET A 241 -12.74 1.96 -12.12
CA MET A 241 -11.68 2.46 -11.26
C MET A 241 -11.96 3.89 -10.77
N LYS A 242 -12.42 4.80 -11.65
CA LYS A 242 -12.62 6.21 -11.29
C LYS A 242 -13.63 6.40 -10.13
N PRO A 243 -14.83 5.77 -10.14
CA PRO A 243 -15.73 5.82 -8.98
C PRO A 243 -15.12 5.30 -7.67
N LEU A 244 -14.28 4.26 -7.73
CA LEU A 244 -13.57 3.73 -6.56
C LEU A 244 -12.53 4.72 -6.05
N LEU A 245 -11.69 5.27 -6.93
CA LEU A 245 -10.70 6.29 -6.58
C LEU A 245 -11.35 7.56 -6.02
N ASP A 246 -12.48 7.99 -6.58
CA ASP A 246 -13.25 9.13 -6.06
C ASP A 246 -13.76 8.89 -4.63
N LEU A 247 -14.22 7.68 -4.33
CA LEU A 247 -14.61 7.30 -2.98
C LEU A 247 -13.39 7.24 -2.05
N PHE A 248 -12.34 6.50 -2.42
CA PHE A 248 -11.15 6.31 -1.59
C PHE A 248 -10.43 7.63 -1.31
N SER A 249 -10.32 8.52 -2.29
CA SER A 249 -9.78 9.87 -2.11
C SER A 249 -10.59 10.68 -1.08
N ARG A 250 -11.93 10.60 -1.15
CA ARG A 250 -12.83 11.31 -0.23
C ARG A 250 -12.72 10.82 1.22
N ILE A 251 -12.54 9.51 1.41
CA ILE A 251 -12.45 8.88 2.74
C ILE A 251 -11.02 8.74 3.24
N GLY A 252 -10.03 9.18 2.45
CA GLY A 252 -8.61 9.10 2.79
C GLY A 252 -8.03 7.68 2.79
N SER A 253 -8.63 6.76 2.03
CA SER A 253 -8.15 5.39 1.90
C SER A 253 -7.04 5.28 0.83
N PRO A 254 -5.96 4.50 1.08
CA PRO A 254 -4.91 4.25 0.11
C PRO A 254 -5.37 3.43 -1.11
N PHE A 255 -4.64 3.55 -2.21
CA PHE A 255 -4.69 2.59 -3.30
C PHE A 255 -3.86 1.36 -2.94
N TYR A 256 -4.45 0.17 -3.02
CA TYR A 256 -3.75 -1.07 -2.75
C TYR A 256 -3.46 -1.84 -4.05
N VAL A 257 -2.19 -2.17 -4.27
CA VAL A 257 -1.72 -2.98 -5.40
C VAL A 257 -1.08 -4.28 -4.91
N ASN A 258 -1.30 -5.37 -5.63
CA ASN A 258 -0.58 -6.62 -5.47
C ASN A 258 0.64 -6.57 -6.40
N ALA A 259 1.82 -6.35 -5.82
CA ALA A 259 3.06 -6.09 -6.55
C ALA A 259 4.00 -7.29 -6.45
N TYR A 260 4.15 -8.03 -7.54
CA TYR A 260 4.92 -9.28 -7.57
C TYR A 260 6.06 -9.20 -8.59
N PRO A 261 7.28 -8.80 -8.17
CA PRO A 261 8.49 -8.93 -9.00
C PRO A 261 8.72 -10.36 -9.48
N PHE A 262 8.32 -11.36 -8.68
CA PHE A 262 8.38 -12.77 -9.05
C PHE A 262 7.56 -13.07 -10.32
N LEU A 263 6.32 -12.59 -10.42
CA LEU A 263 5.47 -12.86 -11.58
C LEU A 263 5.98 -12.15 -12.83
N ALA A 264 6.49 -10.92 -12.69
CA ALA A 264 7.14 -10.20 -13.77
C ALA A 264 8.37 -10.98 -14.29
N TYR A 265 9.26 -11.40 -13.39
CA TYR A 265 10.43 -12.22 -13.74
C TYR A 265 10.05 -13.57 -14.37
N LEU A 266 9.03 -14.24 -13.82
CA LEU A 266 8.52 -15.50 -14.36
C LEU A 266 8.05 -15.36 -15.82
N THR A 267 7.46 -14.22 -16.17
CA THR A 267 6.94 -13.95 -17.52
C THR A 267 8.03 -13.63 -18.53
N ASP A 268 9.11 -12.93 -18.11
CA ASP A 268 10.21 -12.55 -19.01
C ASP A 268 11.60 -12.71 -18.36
N PRO A 269 12.01 -13.95 -18.05
CA PRO A 269 13.28 -14.22 -17.36
C PRO A 269 14.51 -13.97 -18.25
N GLY A 270 14.31 -13.76 -19.55
CA GLY A 270 15.37 -13.46 -20.51
C GLY A 270 15.75 -11.98 -20.57
N GLN A 271 14.81 -11.08 -20.27
CA GLN A 271 15.05 -9.63 -20.27
C GLN A 271 15.18 -9.05 -18.86
N ILE A 272 14.49 -9.62 -17.87
CA ILE A 272 14.52 -9.12 -16.50
C ILE A 272 15.73 -9.70 -15.78
N ASP A 273 16.64 -8.84 -15.32
CA ASP A 273 17.71 -9.26 -14.41
C ASP A 273 17.11 -9.77 -13.08
N ILE A 274 17.37 -11.02 -12.74
CA ILE A 274 16.89 -11.61 -11.48
C ILE A 274 17.40 -10.83 -10.26
N ASN A 275 18.58 -10.22 -10.34
CA ASN A 275 19.12 -9.43 -9.23
C ASN A 275 18.30 -8.16 -8.99
N TYR A 276 17.78 -7.54 -10.05
CA TYR A 276 16.86 -6.42 -9.98
C TYR A 276 15.53 -6.81 -9.32
N ALA A 277 15.01 -8.02 -9.61
CA ALA A 277 13.81 -8.55 -8.97
C ALA A 277 14.04 -8.97 -7.50
N LEU A 278 15.26 -9.35 -7.12
CA LEU A 278 15.63 -9.88 -5.80
C LEU A 278 16.25 -8.85 -4.84
N PHE A 279 16.27 -7.56 -5.20
CA PHE A 279 16.98 -6.50 -4.45
C PHE A 279 18.49 -6.80 -4.25
N GLN A 280 19.11 -7.52 -5.17
CA GLN A 280 20.55 -7.79 -5.17
C GLN A 280 21.29 -6.70 -5.94
N PRO A 281 22.61 -6.52 -5.75
CA PRO A 281 23.39 -5.57 -6.55
C PRO A 281 23.21 -5.80 -8.05
N ASN A 282 22.80 -4.76 -8.75
CA ASN A 282 22.56 -4.76 -10.20
C ASN A 282 22.73 -3.32 -10.73
N PRO A 283 22.82 -3.11 -12.06
CA PRO A 283 22.94 -1.76 -12.64
C PRO A 283 21.73 -0.84 -12.36
N GLY A 284 20.58 -1.42 -12.02
CA GLY A 284 19.30 -0.74 -11.93
C GLY A 284 18.75 -0.30 -13.28
N VAL A 285 17.61 0.36 -13.23
CA VAL A 285 16.91 0.91 -14.40
C VAL A 285 16.72 2.40 -14.18
N VAL A 286 17.12 3.22 -15.17
CA VAL A 286 16.82 4.65 -15.17
C VAL A 286 15.54 4.88 -15.96
N ASP A 287 14.55 5.46 -15.32
CA ASP A 287 13.34 5.90 -15.99
C ASP A 287 13.66 7.08 -16.93
N PRO A 288 13.42 6.97 -18.26
CA PRO A 288 13.86 7.95 -19.24
C PRO A 288 13.09 9.28 -19.17
N ASN A 289 11.90 9.30 -18.57
CA ASN A 289 11.07 10.51 -18.50
C ASN A 289 11.36 11.33 -17.25
N THR A 290 11.76 10.66 -16.16
CA THR A 290 11.95 11.29 -14.84
C THR A 290 13.39 11.29 -14.36
N SER A 291 14.28 10.54 -15.01
CA SER A 291 15.66 10.26 -14.57
C SER A 291 15.75 9.60 -13.18
N LEU A 292 14.65 9.08 -12.65
CA LEU A 292 14.65 8.31 -11.40
C LEU A 292 15.34 6.98 -11.64
N HIS A 293 16.27 6.64 -10.75
CA HIS A 293 16.97 5.35 -10.77
C HIS A 293 16.26 4.38 -9.82
N TYR A 294 15.92 3.21 -10.35
CA TYR A 294 15.33 2.10 -9.62
C TYR A 294 16.39 1.01 -9.52
N ASP A 295 16.86 0.73 -8.30
CA ASP A 295 17.80 -0.37 -8.02
C ASP A 295 17.07 -1.70 -7.78
N ASN A 296 15.74 -1.69 -7.71
CA ASN A 296 14.91 -2.88 -7.53
C ASN A 296 13.53 -2.74 -8.20
N MET A 297 12.98 -3.87 -8.65
CA MET A 297 11.70 -3.92 -9.37
C MET A 297 10.49 -3.56 -8.51
N PHE A 298 10.53 -3.91 -7.22
CA PHE A 298 9.43 -3.65 -6.29
C PHE A 298 9.12 -2.16 -6.17
N ASP A 299 10.15 -1.32 -6.09
CA ASP A 299 9.97 0.14 -6.06
C ASP A 299 9.45 0.69 -7.39
N ALA A 300 9.91 0.12 -8.52
CA ALA A 300 9.41 0.48 -9.84
C ALA A 300 7.92 0.15 -10.01
N GLN A 301 7.46 -1.00 -9.50
CA GLN A 301 6.04 -1.39 -9.54
C GLN A 301 5.16 -0.47 -8.67
N ILE A 302 5.65 -0.06 -7.50
CA ILE A 302 4.93 0.90 -6.65
C ILE A 302 4.86 2.28 -7.31
N ASP A 303 5.96 2.75 -7.89
CA ASP A 303 6.01 4.05 -8.55
C ASP A 303 5.23 4.07 -9.88
N ALA A 304 5.10 2.93 -10.56
CA ALA A 304 4.16 2.76 -11.65
C ALA A 304 2.70 2.98 -11.18
N ALA A 305 2.31 2.38 -10.05
CA ALA A 305 0.99 2.64 -9.48
C ALA A 305 0.78 4.12 -9.10
N TYR A 306 1.80 4.78 -8.52
CA TYR A 306 1.74 6.23 -8.27
C TYR A 306 1.61 7.05 -9.55
N ALA A 307 2.31 6.69 -10.62
CA ALA A 307 2.20 7.37 -11.91
C ALA A 307 0.81 7.20 -12.53
N ALA A 308 0.20 6.01 -12.44
CA ALA A 308 -1.17 5.78 -12.90
C ALA A 308 -2.19 6.62 -12.13
N LEU A 309 -2.04 6.72 -10.81
CA LEU A 309 -2.88 7.60 -9.98
C LEU A 309 -2.69 9.07 -10.36
N GLN A 310 -1.45 9.50 -10.61
CA GLN A 310 -1.15 10.86 -11.04
C GLN A 310 -1.81 11.19 -12.40
N ALA A 311 -1.69 10.29 -13.38
CA ALA A 311 -2.33 10.43 -14.68
C ALA A 311 -3.87 10.49 -14.57
N ALA A 312 -4.44 9.79 -13.59
CA ALA A 312 -5.87 9.81 -13.30
C ALA A 312 -6.33 11.00 -12.42
N GLY A 313 -5.41 11.82 -11.89
CA GLY A 313 -5.69 13.01 -11.08
C GLY A 313 -5.69 12.83 -9.56
N TYR A 314 -5.14 11.73 -9.03
CA TYR A 314 -5.13 11.37 -7.60
C TYR A 314 -3.73 11.45 -6.97
N ASN A 315 -3.03 12.57 -7.17
CA ASN A 315 -1.61 12.76 -6.81
C ASN A 315 -1.24 12.52 -5.33
N ASP A 316 -2.20 12.75 -4.44
CA ASP A 316 -2.04 12.69 -2.99
C ASP A 316 -2.41 11.32 -2.39
N MET A 317 -2.96 10.40 -3.21
CA MET A 317 -3.36 9.08 -2.75
C MET A 317 -2.12 8.22 -2.45
N GLU A 318 -2.01 7.70 -1.22
CA GLU A 318 -0.95 6.76 -0.83
C GLU A 318 -1.10 5.44 -1.60
N VAL A 319 0.00 4.85 -2.05
CA VAL A 319 0.03 3.47 -2.55
C VAL A 319 0.52 2.56 -1.45
N ARG A 320 -0.19 1.46 -1.20
CA ARG A 320 0.22 0.37 -0.32
C ARG A 320 0.21 -0.95 -1.07
N VAL A 321 1.02 -1.90 -0.59
CA VAL A 321 1.11 -3.22 -1.21
C VAL A 321 0.23 -4.19 -0.42
N ALA A 322 -0.83 -4.70 -1.06
CA ALA A 322 -1.74 -5.66 -0.45
C ALA A 322 -1.18 -7.08 -0.48
N GLU A 323 -0.32 -7.39 -1.44
CA GLU A 323 0.36 -8.68 -1.56
C GLU A 323 1.68 -8.55 -2.30
N THR A 324 2.69 -9.26 -1.82
CA THR A 324 3.96 -9.44 -2.52
C THR A 324 4.72 -10.63 -1.94
N GLY A 325 5.39 -11.41 -2.76
CA GLY A 325 6.06 -12.62 -2.33
C GLY A 325 6.86 -13.28 -3.44
N TRP A 326 7.49 -14.41 -3.11
CA TRP A 326 8.28 -15.19 -4.06
C TRP A 326 8.17 -16.67 -3.75
N ALA A 327 7.80 -17.48 -4.74
CA ALA A 327 7.58 -18.91 -4.57
C ALA A 327 8.91 -19.66 -4.36
N SER A 328 8.93 -20.54 -3.37
CA SER A 328 10.12 -21.32 -2.99
C SER A 328 10.30 -22.61 -3.78
N SER A 329 9.28 -23.01 -4.55
CA SER A 329 9.28 -24.20 -5.40
C SER A 329 8.25 -24.03 -6.52
N GLY A 330 8.42 -24.80 -7.59
CA GLY A 330 7.58 -24.83 -8.78
C GLY A 330 8.03 -25.95 -9.72
N ASP A 331 7.36 -26.09 -10.86
CA ASP A 331 7.76 -27.03 -11.92
C ASP A 331 8.92 -26.48 -12.77
N GLN A 332 9.48 -27.31 -13.66
CA GLN A 332 10.68 -26.98 -14.46
C GLN A 332 10.55 -25.72 -15.33
N ASN A 333 9.34 -25.34 -15.71
CA ASN A 333 9.03 -24.15 -16.51
C ASN A 333 8.82 -22.88 -15.66
N GLN A 334 8.87 -22.97 -14.33
CA GLN A 334 8.61 -21.84 -13.44
C GLN A 334 9.91 -21.17 -13.01
N ALA A 335 10.51 -20.44 -13.96
CA ALA A 335 11.79 -19.77 -13.79
C ALA A 335 11.82 -18.91 -12.51
N GLY A 336 12.94 -18.99 -11.78
CA GLY A 336 13.15 -18.23 -10.56
C GLY A 336 12.52 -18.81 -9.29
N ALA A 337 11.61 -19.78 -9.38
CA ALA A 337 11.04 -20.45 -8.21
C ALA A 337 12.09 -21.34 -7.53
N SER A 338 12.61 -20.91 -6.38
CA SER A 338 13.57 -21.69 -5.59
C SER A 338 13.64 -21.19 -4.16
N VAL A 339 14.02 -22.06 -3.23
CA VAL A 339 14.24 -21.70 -1.82
C VAL A 339 15.26 -20.57 -1.69
N ALA A 340 16.33 -20.57 -2.51
CA ALA A 340 17.37 -19.56 -2.48
C ALA A 340 16.83 -18.18 -2.89
N ASN A 341 16.04 -18.11 -3.96
CA ASN A 341 15.46 -16.85 -4.44
C ASN A 341 14.35 -16.35 -3.50
N ALA A 342 13.45 -17.24 -3.06
CA ALA A 342 12.40 -16.89 -2.12
C ALA A 342 12.95 -16.35 -0.80
N ARG A 343 13.99 -16.99 -0.27
CA ARG A 343 14.73 -16.49 0.89
C ARG A 343 15.33 -15.12 0.63
N THR A 344 15.99 -14.94 -0.51
CA THR A 344 16.66 -13.68 -0.86
C THR A 344 15.65 -12.54 -0.96
N TYR A 345 14.56 -12.74 -1.70
CA TYR A 345 13.49 -11.78 -1.86
C TYR A 345 12.89 -11.38 -0.51
N ASN A 346 12.40 -12.36 0.26
CA ASN A 346 11.69 -12.08 1.50
C ASN A 346 12.60 -11.53 2.61
N TYR A 347 13.89 -11.92 2.65
CA TYR A 347 14.86 -11.31 3.56
C TYR A 347 15.12 -9.84 3.23
N ASN A 348 15.37 -9.54 1.94
CA ASN A 348 15.67 -8.18 1.50
C ASN A 348 14.44 -7.27 1.63
N LEU A 349 13.26 -7.76 1.26
CA LEU A 349 11.99 -7.05 1.45
C LEU A 349 11.75 -6.74 2.94
N ARG A 350 11.93 -7.73 3.83
CA ARG A 350 11.79 -7.52 5.28
C ARG A 350 12.75 -6.45 5.78
N LYS A 351 14.02 -6.50 5.37
CA LYS A 351 15.03 -5.49 5.72
C LYS A 351 14.62 -4.10 5.20
N ARG A 352 14.17 -4.00 3.95
CA ARG A 352 13.72 -2.76 3.33
C ARG A 352 12.55 -2.13 4.09
N LEU A 353 11.51 -2.91 4.39
CA LEU A 353 10.33 -2.44 5.12
C LEU A 353 10.68 -2.06 6.56
N PHE A 354 11.58 -2.80 7.22
CA PHE A 354 12.06 -2.44 8.56
C PHE A 354 12.75 -1.08 8.58
N LEU A 355 13.52 -0.73 7.54
CA LEU A 355 14.15 0.58 7.39
C LEU A 355 13.16 1.70 7.04
N ARG A 356 11.88 1.39 6.79
CA ARG A 356 10.81 2.36 6.48
C ARG A 356 11.17 3.32 5.34
N LYS A 357 11.86 2.80 4.33
CA LYS A 357 12.23 3.57 3.14
C LYS A 357 11.01 3.81 2.25
N GLY A 358 10.97 4.97 1.61
CA GLY A 358 10.09 5.21 0.46
C GLY A 358 10.70 4.71 -0.84
N THR A 359 10.00 4.98 -1.94
CA THR A 359 10.44 4.70 -3.31
C THR A 359 11.19 5.90 -3.91
N PRO A 360 11.84 5.77 -5.08
CA PRO A 360 12.45 6.90 -5.78
C PRO A 360 11.50 8.09 -6.02
N LEU A 361 10.25 7.86 -6.42
CA LEU A 361 9.25 8.91 -6.65
C LEU A 361 8.68 9.49 -5.34
N LYS A 362 8.51 8.65 -4.30
CA LYS A 362 7.94 9.04 -2.99
C LYS A 362 8.91 8.74 -1.84
N PRO A 363 10.11 9.34 -1.80
CA PRO A 363 11.18 8.95 -0.86
C PRO A 363 10.85 9.21 0.62
N LYS A 364 9.89 10.10 0.89
CA LYS A 364 9.46 10.49 2.24
C LYS A 364 8.25 9.70 2.76
N ILE A 365 7.66 8.83 1.94
CA ILE A 365 6.49 8.02 2.33
C ILE A 365 6.99 6.58 2.48
N PRO A 366 7.09 6.04 3.71
CA PRO A 366 7.50 4.66 3.92
C PRO A 366 6.56 3.69 3.19
N VAL A 367 7.15 2.75 2.44
CA VAL A 367 6.37 1.66 1.83
C VAL A 367 5.80 0.77 2.93
N LYS A 368 4.53 0.40 2.80
CA LYS A 368 3.85 -0.59 3.65
C LYS A 368 3.37 -1.74 2.78
N ALA A 369 3.64 -2.96 3.23
CA ALA A 369 3.30 -4.16 2.46
C ALA A 369 2.82 -5.31 3.34
N TYR A 370 1.84 -6.07 2.83
CA TYR A 370 1.52 -7.40 3.34
C TYR A 370 2.25 -8.45 2.50
N ILE A 371 3.06 -9.28 3.17
CA ILE A 371 3.84 -10.32 2.52
C ILE A 371 2.92 -11.52 2.26
N PHE A 372 2.99 -12.08 1.05
CA PHE A 372 2.29 -13.28 0.64
C PHE A 372 3.25 -14.47 0.65
N ALA A 373 3.10 -15.47 1.53
CA ALA A 373 2.09 -15.59 2.59
C ALA A 373 2.67 -16.25 3.85
N LEU A 374 1.86 -16.33 4.91
CA LEU A 374 2.28 -16.93 6.18
C LEU A 374 2.66 -18.41 6.02
N PHE A 375 1.82 -19.20 5.34
CA PHE A 375 2.02 -20.64 5.18
C PHE A 375 2.06 -21.07 3.72
N ASN A 376 2.68 -22.22 3.46
CA ASN A 376 2.47 -22.95 2.21
C ASN A 376 1.04 -23.51 2.20
N GLU A 377 0.31 -23.27 1.11
CA GLU A 377 -1.13 -23.54 1.03
C GLU A 377 -1.40 -24.69 0.03
N ASN A 378 -1.46 -25.93 0.53
CA ASN A 378 -1.43 -27.14 -0.30
C ASN A 378 -2.66 -27.38 -1.18
N LEU A 379 -3.77 -26.69 -0.92
CA LEU A 379 -5.01 -26.79 -1.70
C LEU A 379 -5.18 -25.66 -2.72
N LYS A 380 -4.20 -24.74 -2.86
CA LYS A 380 -4.28 -23.72 -3.91
C LYS A 380 -4.26 -24.38 -5.29
N ASN A 381 -5.16 -23.88 -6.14
CA ASN A 381 -5.26 -24.27 -7.54
C ASN A 381 -4.37 -23.38 -8.42
N GLY A 382 -4.23 -23.75 -9.69
CA GLY A 382 -3.42 -23.01 -10.67
C GLY A 382 -2.00 -23.53 -10.73
N ASP A 383 -1.07 -22.61 -10.94
CA ASP A 383 0.34 -22.89 -11.13
C ASP A 383 0.97 -23.61 -9.91
N PRO A 384 1.89 -24.57 -10.10
CA PRO A 384 2.50 -25.31 -8.98
C PRO A 384 3.14 -24.41 -7.92
N THR A 385 3.73 -23.27 -8.32
CA THR A 385 4.25 -22.21 -7.44
C THR A 385 3.27 -21.71 -6.39
N GLU A 386 1.96 -21.72 -6.67
CA GLU A 386 0.93 -21.20 -5.79
C GLU A 386 0.92 -21.88 -4.41
N LYS A 387 1.40 -23.12 -4.33
CA LYS A 387 1.46 -23.90 -3.07
C LYS A 387 2.69 -23.57 -2.21
N HIS A 388 3.60 -22.71 -2.69
CA HIS A 388 4.98 -22.61 -2.18
C HIS A 388 5.44 -21.19 -1.81
N TYR A 389 4.51 -20.26 -1.52
CA TYR A 389 4.82 -18.89 -1.09
C TYR A 389 5.05 -18.71 0.42
N GLY A 390 4.79 -19.74 1.22
CA GLY A 390 4.80 -19.66 2.67
C GLY A 390 6.16 -19.35 3.27
N LEU A 391 6.20 -18.37 4.18
CA LEU A 391 7.35 -18.15 5.06
C LEU A 391 7.53 -19.29 6.09
N PHE A 392 6.44 -19.98 6.40
CA PHE A 392 6.40 -21.15 7.27
C PHE A 392 5.80 -22.35 6.52
N ASN A 393 6.28 -23.54 6.88
CA ASN A 393 5.65 -24.79 6.52
C ASN A 393 4.35 -25.00 7.32
N PRO A 394 3.44 -25.88 6.86
CA PRO A 394 2.17 -26.13 7.55
C PRO A 394 2.31 -26.64 9.00
N ASP A 395 3.45 -27.23 9.34
CA ASP A 395 3.78 -27.67 10.70
C ASP A 395 4.31 -26.54 11.63
N GLY A 396 4.42 -25.32 11.11
CA GLY A 396 4.92 -24.15 11.82
C GLY A 396 6.44 -24.02 11.87
N ARG A 397 7.22 -24.89 11.21
CA ARG A 397 8.66 -24.66 10.98
C ARG A 397 8.86 -23.54 9.95
N ILE A 398 9.99 -22.84 10.02
CA ILE A 398 10.36 -21.89 8.95
C ILE A 398 10.59 -22.65 7.63
N SER A 399 10.11 -22.09 6.51
CA SER A 399 10.42 -22.60 5.17
C SER A 399 11.88 -22.33 4.82
N TYR A 400 12.38 -21.16 5.21
CA TYR A 400 13.77 -20.70 5.02
C TYR A 400 14.07 -19.56 5.99
N ASP A 401 15.34 -19.39 6.37
CA ASP A 401 15.74 -18.42 7.39
C ASP A 401 15.78 -16.98 6.87
N ILE A 402 14.81 -16.17 7.27
CA ILE A 402 14.78 -14.71 7.08
C ILE A 402 14.82 -13.93 8.41
N GLY A 403 15.26 -14.58 9.50
CA GLY A 403 15.29 -14.02 10.85
C GLY A 403 13.98 -14.17 11.64
N TYR A 404 13.14 -15.15 11.29
CA TYR A 404 12.01 -15.59 12.11
C TYR A 404 12.31 -16.90 12.81
N SER A 405 11.55 -17.18 13.87
CA SER A 405 11.59 -18.47 14.57
C SER A 405 10.23 -19.15 14.41
N GLY A 406 10.23 -20.41 14.00
CA GLY A 406 9.01 -21.21 13.88
C GLY A 406 8.39 -21.58 15.24
N LEU A 407 7.23 -22.21 15.19
CA LEU A 407 6.59 -22.89 16.32
C LEU A 407 7.44 -24.08 16.79
N LEU A 408 8.01 -24.81 15.83
CA LEU A 408 8.90 -25.95 16.07
C LEU A 408 10.34 -25.60 15.65
N PRO A 409 11.35 -26.20 16.30
CA PRO A 409 12.73 -26.13 15.83
C PRO A 409 12.84 -26.65 14.38
N SER A 410 13.62 -25.96 13.56
CA SER A 410 13.88 -26.32 12.17
C SER A 410 15.35 -26.64 11.98
N SER A 411 15.63 -27.68 11.18
CA SER A 411 16.96 -28.00 10.65
C SER A 411 17.27 -27.25 9.34
N ALA A 412 16.44 -26.27 8.96
CA ALA A 412 16.71 -25.41 7.81
C ALA A 412 18.13 -24.81 7.93
N PRO A 413 18.92 -24.83 6.85
CA PRO A 413 20.33 -24.46 6.92
C PRO A 413 20.50 -23.04 7.48
N ALA A 414 21.27 -22.92 8.56
CA ALA A 414 21.70 -21.65 9.09
C ALA A 414 22.54 -20.93 8.02
N SER A 415 22.32 -19.63 7.85
CA SER A 415 22.99 -18.91 6.77
C SER A 415 24.51 -18.75 7.03
N LEU A 416 25.32 -18.91 5.98
CA LEU A 416 26.71 -18.41 5.93
C LEU A 416 26.76 -16.87 6.08
N LEU A 417 25.64 -16.18 5.80
CA LEU A 417 25.47 -14.75 6.04
C LEU A 417 25.43 -14.41 7.54
N SER A 418 24.83 -15.25 8.38
CA SER A 418 24.86 -15.12 9.84
C SER A 418 26.30 -15.19 10.36
N VAL A 419 27.17 -16.02 9.76
CA VAL A 419 28.60 -16.07 10.11
C VAL A 419 29.35 -14.81 9.66
N LYS A 420 29.02 -14.24 8.49
CA LYS A 420 29.60 -12.96 8.02
C LYS A 420 29.11 -11.77 8.83
N GLU A 421 27.83 -11.71 9.20
CA GLU A 421 27.29 -10.68 10.08
C GLU A 421 27.87 -10.82 11.50
N MET A 422 27.91 -12.01 12.11
CA MET A 422 28.59 -12.22 13.40
C MET A 422 30.06 -11.79 13.37
N ARG A 423 30.78 -12.06 12.26
CA ARG A 423 32.15 -11.52 12.08
C ARG A 423 32.14 -10.00 12.03
N ALA A 424 31.28 -9.36 11.24
CA ALA A 424 31.19 -7.90 11.12
C ALA A 424 30.86 -7.22 12.46
N TRP A 425 29.98 -7.81 13.28
CA TRP A 425 29.70 -7.35 14.65
C TRP A 425 30.90 -7.52 15.59
N GLY A 426 31.69 -8.59 15.42
CA GLY A 426 32.97 -8.79 16.09
C GLY A 426 33.99 -7.69 15.78
N TRP A 427 34.11 -7.28 14.51
CA TRP A 427 34.99 -6.17 14.10
C TRP A 427 34.53 -4.82 14.67
N ILE A 428 33.21 -4.56 14.69
CA ILE A 428 32.62 -3.34 15.27
C ILE A 428 32.87 -3.27 16.78
N ALA A 429 32.73 -4.38 17.51
CA ALA A 429 33.02 -4.44 18.93
C ALA A 429 34.51 -4.21 19.24
N HIS A 430 35.43 -4.73 18.41
CA HIS A 430 36.86 -4.46 18.54
C HIS A 430 37.21 -2.99 18.22
N TYR A 431 36.54 -2.37 17.25
CA TYR A 431 36.72 -0.95 16.93
C TYR A 431 36.20 -0.04 18.05
N LEU A 432 35.03 -0.35 18.63
CA LEU A 432 34.49 0.39 19.77
C LEU A 432 35.37 0.25 21.02
N ALA A 433 35.90 -0.94 21.30
CA ALA A 433 36.83 -1.14 22.41
C ALA A 433 38.14 -0.36 22.22
N ALA A 434 38.68 -0.32 21.00
CA ALA A 434 39.90 0.44 20.68
C ALA A 434 39.69 1.97 20.75
N VAL A 435 38.52 2.47 20.32
CA VAL A 435 38.14 3.89 20.44
C VAL A 435 37.92 4.28 21.91
N ILE A 436 37.32 3.41 22.71
CA ILE A 436 37.16 3.66 24.15
C ILE A 436 38.53 3.67 24.85
N LEU A 437 39.43 2.73 24.53
CA LEU A 437 40.79 2.70 25.11
C LEU A 437 41.66 3.91 24.71
N SER A 438 41.44 4.50 23.54
CA SER A 438 42.18 5.70 23.10
C SER A 438 41.64 7.01 23.69
N ILE A 439 40.42 7.00 24.22
CA ILE A 439 39.85 8.14 24.97
C ILE A 439 40.35 8.18 26.43
N PHE A 440 40.88 7.07 26.96
CA PHE A 440 41.43 7.00 28.34
C PHE A 440 42.95 7.21 28.43
N PHE A 441 43.63 7.46 27.31
CA PHE A 441 45.09 7.71 27.28
C PHE A 441 45.49 9.09 26.72
N PHE A 442 44.58 10.07 26.75
CA PHE A 442 44.89 11.49 26.55
C PHE A 442 44.24 12.37 27.60
#